data_AF-A0A914KUP8-F1
#
_entry.id   AF-A0A914KUP8-F1
#
_cell.length_a   1.000
_cell.length_b   1.000
_cell.length_c   1.000
_cell.angle_alpha   90.00
_cell.angle_beta   90.00
_cell.angle_gamma   90.00
#
_symmetry.space_group_name_H-M   'P 1'
#
loop_
_entity.id
_entity.type
_entity.pdbx_description
1 polymer ?
#
loop_
_entity_poly.entity_id
_entity_poly.type
_entity_poly.pdbx_seq_one_letter_code
_entity_poly.pdbx_strand_id
1 'polypeptide(L)'
;MFNPSSTNSTTERRRAHFKNNLIDELYEDEQNEKDYYRGESINCKLQALNILHAIFGAIGLGLAGTQFQTKIGIDNYRQIDLRMASALLYTITGTIGFYCVNRSHGSIVIKCLYCLAALVALGTAIFYGFTTYKLIHLSKQLNGRFEQFTSIIQFTSSTNTNFVPKILISISMSILSFFVFLLALFSLGLLDNLVAIENIWYPAWPDDRIKAKFNQTLLFGASFGKLLTAIACLGMAAFVEFEHTQIALRQDYFRLVLDQLSSLFGIGSAFVDLYAIYNKTHKTLNLKVSIGLSLIVAIWSLKSVDNNSFPFYKEDINSYRIAFSASQSSFSSITSPQYTIVIVHGILIILMTILSLLCACTCILASSCLRESVTKKGGNNFDLDITRKTRILAFLYSLWTLSLLCLLGIGLAELSWTGDYIGGDLLWIAVLLFCTGLLNTNYRQRNSIIIKFVLNSLSLSVCAEKAILSCWLTFQSFTHQDYANERVFDKRSRYGQSILFGIQTIILFFALITSIYGVFVFGNLLGKQKKNERKYGVLHFCCSLSALFYAFTIIGSEVFFEVDKWYWGEAVLEQSQYYRLGNGLLGLAVFVIQ
;
A
#
# COMPACT_ATOMS: atom_id res chain seq x y z
N MET A 1 91.71 20.76 -3.59
CA MET A 1 91.10 20.58 -2.26
C MET A 1 89.76 19.90 -2.49
N PHE A 2 89.72 18.59 -2.30
CA PHE A 2 88.51 17.77 -2.44
C PHE A 2 87.55 18.09 -1.29
N ASN A 3 86.27 18.31 -1.61
CA ASN A 3 85.18 18.17 -0.65
C ASN A 3 84.22 17.11 -1.21
N PRO A 4 83.97 15.99 -0.50
CA PRO A 4 83.10 14.93 -0.98
C PRO A 4 81.63 15.29 -0.75
N SER A 5 80.84 14.95 -1.76
CA SER A 5 79.41 15.18 -1.90
C SER A 5 78.53 14.22 -1.08
N SER A 6 77.68 14.79 -0.24
CA SER A 6 76.24 14.52 -0.06
C SER A 6 75.61 13.22 -0.62
N THR A 7 75.93 12.05 -0.07
CA THR A 7 75.23 10.78 -0.40
C THR A 7 74.20 10.30 0.65
N ASN A 8 74.04 11.01 1.78
CA ASN A 8 73.16 10.57 2.88
C ASN A 8 71.71 11.10 2.82
N SER A 9 71.39 12.13 2.03
CA SER A 9 70.08 12.79 2.10
C SER A 9 68.96 12.10 1.31
N THR A 10 69.30 11.28 0.30
CA THR A 10 68.33 10.58 -0.56
C THR A 10 67.90 9.23 0.01
N THR A 11 68.79 8.53 0.72
CA THR A 11 68.52 7.28 1.42
C THR A 11 67.70 7.51 2.70
N GLU A 12 67.95 8.58 3.45
CA GLU A 12 67.12 8.97 4.60
C GLU A 12 65.71 9.42 4.19
N ARG A 13 65.57 10.20 3.11
CA ARG A 13 64.24 10.55 2.56
C ARG A 13 63.48 9.34 2.05
N ARG A 14 64.13 8.39 1.38
CA ARG A 14 63.48 7.14 0.95
C ARG A 14 63.07 6.28 2.14
N ARG A 15 63.90 6.16 3.18
CA ARG A 15 63.53 5.44 4.42
C ARG A 15 62.38 6.12 5.17
N ALA A 16 62.36 7.45 5.25
CA ALA A 16 61.25 8.18 5.87
C ALA A 16 59.94 8.03 5.08
N HIS A 17 59.99 8.07 3.74
CA HIS A 17 58.81 7.88 2.89
C HIS A 17 58.29 6.43 2.92
N PHE A 18 59.20 5.43 3.01
CA PHE A 18 58.82 4.03 3.19
C PHE A 18 58.23 3.77 4.57
N LYS A 19 58.78 4.40 5.62
CA LYS A 19 58.29 4.27 6.99
C LYS A 19 56.94 4.95 7.18
N ASN A 20 56.70 6.09 6.53
CA ASN A 20 55.38 6.75 6.54
C ASN A 20 54.34 5.94 5.78
N ASN A 21 54.66 5.41 4.59
CA ASN A 21 53.74 4.54 3.86
C ASN A 21 53.42 3.25 4.64
N LEU A 22 54.40 2.66 5.34
CA LEU A 22 54.19 1.45 6.13
C LEU A 22 53.36 1.75 7.40
N ILE A 23 53.50 2.94 8.00
CA ILE A 23 52.68 3.39 9.13
C ILE A 23 51.25 3.70 8.66
N ASP A 24 51.09 4.32 7.50
CA ASP A 24 49.78 4.59 6.91
C ASP A 24 49.08 3.28 6.50
N GLU A 25 49.80 2.30 5.94
CA GLU A 25 49.26 0.95 5.65
C GLU A 25 48.89 0.19 6.94
N LEU A 26 49.72 0.24 7.99
CA LEU A 26 49.40 -0.36 9.30
C LEU A 26 48.21 0.32 9.98
N TYR A 27 48.07 1.63 9.83
CA TYR A 27 46.90 2.37 10.33
C TYR A 27 45.64 2.05 9.53
N GLU A 28 45.73 1.92 8.20
CA GLU A 28 44.61 1.49 7.36
C GLU A 28 44.20 0.05 7.69
N ASP A 29 45.15 -0.87 7.90
CA ASP A 29 44.87 -2.26 8.28
C ASP A 29 44.26 -2.38 9.68
N GLU A 30 44.78 -1.65 10.69
CA GLU A 30 44.16 -1.61 12.02
C GLU A 30 42.74 -1.02 11.99
N GLN A 31 42.51 -0.04 11.11
CA GLN A 31 41.21 0.63 10.99
C GLN A 31 40.21 -0.26 10.25
N ASN A 32 40.65 -0.97 9.21
CA ASN A 32 39.89 -2.00 8.51
C ASN A 32 39.53 -3.18 9.43
N GLU A 33 40.46 -3.59 10.31
CA GLU A 33 40.23 -4.65 11.28
C GLU A 33 39.22 -4.23 12.37
N LYS A 34 39.34 -3.00 12.90
CA LYS A 34 38.36 -2.42 13.84
C LYS A 34 36.98 -2.27 13.21
N ASP A 35 36.89 -1.86 11.95
CA ASP A 35 35.63 -1.74 11.22
C ASP A 35 35.02 -3.11 10.88
N TYR A 36 35.85 -4.14 10.65
CA TYR A 36 35.43 -5.53 10.48
C TYR A 36 34.78 -6.11 11.75
N TYR A 37 35.47 -6.03 12.90
CA TYR A 37 34.91 -6.49 14.18
C TYR A 37 33.67 -5.70 14.61
N ARG A 38 33.60 -4.40 14.28
CA ARG A 38 32.41 -3.58 14.50
C ARG A 38 31.24 -4.04 13.63
N GLY A 39 31.48 -4.39 12.37
CA GLY A 39 30.49 -4.96 11.45
C GLY A 39 29.93 -6.30 11.93
N GLU A 40 30.78 -7.21 12.39
CA GLU A 40 30.35 -8.51 12.93
C GLU A 40 29.51 -8.37 14.21
N SER A 41 29.91 -7.48 15.13
CA SER A 41 29.13 -7.20 16.33
C SER A 41 27.73 -6.65 16.01
N ILE A 42 27.63 -5.74 15.03
CA ILE A 42 26.35 -5.18 14.59
C ILE A 42 25.49 -6.23 13.89
N ASN A 43 26.08 -7.09 13.05
CA ASN A 43 25.38 -8.19 12.40
C ASN A 43 24.77 -9.17 13.40
N CYS A 44 25.52 -9.56 14.43
CA CYS A 44 25.03 -10.45 15.49
C CYS A 44 23.85 -9.82 16.25
N LYS A 45 23.96 -8.55 16.64
CA LYS A 45 22.86 -7.80 17.29
C LYS A 45 21.62 -7.74 16.41
N LEU A 46 21.80 -7.49 15.12
CA LEU A 46 20.69 -7.34 14.17
C LEU A 46 20.04 -8.69 13.85
N GLN A 47 20.79 -9.79 13.83
CA GLN A 47 20.23 -11.15 13.77
C GLN A 47 19.43 -11.51 15.02
N ALA A 48 19.91 -11.16 16.21
CA ALA A 48 19.15 -11.35 17.45
C ALA A 48 17.81 -10.59 17.44
N LEU A 49 17.81 -9.33 16.95
CA LEU A 49 16.58 -8.56 16.79
C LEU A 49 15.61 -9.19 15.78
N ASN A 50 16.12 -9.77 14.68
CA ASN A 50 15.28 -10.48 13.71
C ASN A 50 14.63 -11.74 14.28
N ILE A 51 15.35 -12.50 15.10
CA ILE A 51 14.80 -13.65 15.82
C ILE A 51 13.70 -13.19 16.79
N LEU A 52 13.94 -12.11 17.54
CA LEU A 52 12.94 -11.54 18.44
C LEU A 52 11.69 -11.08 17.68
N HIS A 53 11.84 -10.44 16.51
CA HIS A 53 10.72 -10.08 15.64
C HIS A 53 9.89 -11.30 15.22
N ALA A 54 10.55 -12.41 14.86
CA ALA A 54 9.86 -13.64 14.49
C ALA A 54 9.11 -14.25 15.68
N ILE A 55 9.72 -14.29 16.87
CA ILE A 55 9.10 -14.82 18.10
C ILE A 55 7.88 -13.99 18.50
N PHE A 56 8.01 -12.66 18.57
CA PHE A 56 6.89 -11.79 18.92
C PHE A 56 5.78 -11.83 17.86
N GLY A 57 6.12 -11.96 16.58
CA GLY A 57 5.14 -12.20 15.52
C GLY A 57 4.35 -13.49 15.72
N ALA A 58 5.03 -14.60 16.05
CA ALA A 58 4.38 -15.88 16.31
C ALA A 58 3.48 -15.85 17.55
N ILE A 59 3.93 -15.20 18.64
CA ILE A 59 3.10 -14.97 19.84
C ILE A 59 1.87 -14.13 19.49
N GLY A 60 2.05 -13.06 18.70
CA GLY A 60 0.95 -12.22 18.22
C GLY A 60 -0.07 -12.98 17.37
N LEU A 61 0.39 -13.91 16.52
CA LEU A 61 -0.49 -14.79 15.74
C LEU A 61 -1.32 -15.70 16.65
N GLY A 62 -0.69 -16.30 17.67
CA GLY A 62 -1.39 -17.10 18.67
C GLY A 62 -2.44 -16.29 19.43
N LEU A 63 -2.07 -15.11 19.92
CA LEU A 63 -2.99 -14.21 20.64
C LEU A 63 -4.15 -13.75 19.75
N ALA A 64 -3.88 -13.33 18.51
CA ALA A 64 -4.91 -12.92 17.56
C ALA A 64 -5.89 -14.07 17.23
N GLY A 65 -5.39 -15.30 17.07
CA GLY A 65 -6.22 -16.49 16.87
C GLY A 65 -7.12 -16.82 18.06
N THR A 66 -6.66 -16.57 19.29
CA THR A 66 -7.44 -16.84 20.52
C THR A 66 -8.51 -15.80 20.84
N GLN A 67 -8.49 -14.61 20.21
CA GLN A 67 -9.47 -13.54 20.47
C GLN A 67 -10.89 -13.89 20.01
N PHE A 68 -11.03 -14.81 19.04
CA PHE A 68 -12.30 -15.04 18.35
C PHE A 68 -13.13 -16.21 18.87
N GLN A 69 -12.67 -17.03 19.85
CA GLN A 69 -13.55 -18.10 20.34
C GLN A 69 -13.18 -18.90 21.60
N THR A 70 -14.24 -19.44 22.23
CA THR A 70 -14.26 -20.58 23.16
C THR A 70 -14.32 -21.96 22.46
N LYS A 71 -14.52 -22.02 21.13
CA LYS A 71 -14.47 -23.24 20.29
C LYS A 71 -13.78 -22.95 18.97
N ILE A 72 -12.63 -23.56 18.70
CA ILE A 72 -11.84 -23.35 17.48
C ILE A 72 -12.56 -24.01 16.29
N GLY A 73 -12.96 -23.23 15.28
CA GLY A 73 -13.59 -23.72 14.05
C GLY A 73 -13.17 -22.91 12.82
N ILE A 74 -13.10 -23.56 11.66
CA ILE A 74 -12.62 -22.99 10.38
C ILE A 74 -13.49 -21.81 9.91
N ASP A 75 -14.80 -21.84 10.18
CA ASP A 75 -15.75 -20.78 9.80
C ASP A 75 -15.44 -19.42 10.44
N ASN A 76 -14.67 -19.41 11.53
CA ASN A 76 -14.34 -18.21 12.31
C ASN A 76 -13.07 -17.52 11.84
N TYR A 77 -12.24 -18.24 11.07
CA TYR A 77 -11.19 -17.61 10.28
C TYR A 77 -11.76 -16.77 9.13
N ARG A 78 -13.06 -16.84 8.81
CA ARG A 78 -13.67 -16.01 7.74
C ARG A 78 -13.70 -14.52 8.10
N GLN A 79 -13.66 -14.18 9.39
CA GLN A 79 -13.46 -12.80 9.87
C GLN A 79 -11.96 -12.56 10.13
N ILE A 80 -11.11 -12.71 9.11
CA ILE A 80 -9.69 -12.37 9.22
C ILE A 80 -9.58 -10.88 9.55
N ASP A 81 -9.43 -10.58 10.83
CA ASP A 81 -9.16 -9.23 11.31
C ASP A 81 -7.75 -8.83 10.86
N LEU A 82 -7.53 -7.56 10.49
CA LEU A 82 -6.21 -7.03 10.11
C LEU A 82 -5.14 -7.28 11.20
N ARG A 83 -5.57 -7.63 12.40
CA ARG A 83 -4.77 -8.08 13.55
C ARG A 83 -3.96 -9.35 13.28
N MET A 84 -4.49 -10.31 12.53
CA MET A 84 -3.72 -11.50 12.14
C MET A 84 -2.67 -11.12 11.08
N ALA A 85 -3.03 -10.21 10.16
CA ALA A 85 -2.12 -9.71 9.15
C ALA A 85 -0.96 -8.88 9.75
N SER A 86 -1.20 -8.12 10.81
CA SER A 86 -0.14 -7.37 11.50
C SER A 86 0.86 -8.30 12.19
N ALA A 87 0.39 -9.34 12.87
CA ALA A 87 1.26 -10.33 13.50
C ALA A 87 2.07 -11.14 12.47
N LEU A 88 1.44 -11.47 11.33
CA LEU A 88 2.10 -12.10 10.19
C LEU A 88 3.20 -11.21 9.59
N LEU A 89 2.96 -9.90 9.49
CA LEU A 89 3.98 -8.94 9.03
C LEU A 89 5.22 -8.98 9.93
N TYR A 90 5.06 -9.08 11.26
CA TYR A 90 6.20 -9.14 12.19
C TYR A 90 7.04 -10.40 11.98
N THR A 91 6.38 -11.54 11.75
CA THR A 91 7.07 -12.82 11.48
C THR A 91 7.80 -12.78 10.14
N ILE A 92 7.17 -12.22 9.10
CA ILE A 92 7.78 -12.02 7.78
C ILE A 92 9.00 -11.09 7.87
N THR A 93 8.88 -9.98 8.60
CA THR A 93 9.99 -9.03 8.78
C THR A 93 11.19 -9.70 9.46
N GLY A 94 10.98 -10.49 10.51
CA GLY A 94 12.06 -11.22 11.19
C GLY A 94 12.72 -12.29 10.31
N THR A 95 11.93 -13.08 9.58
CA THR A 95 12.44 -14.19 8.74
C THR A 95 13.17 -13.70 7.49
N ILE A 96 12.61 -12.72 6.77
CA ILE A 96 13.27 -12.08 5.62
C ILE A 96 14.50 -11.30 6.11
N GLY A 97 14.38 -10.60 7.25
CA GLY A 97 15.49 -9.93 7.91
C GLY A 97 16.67 -10.86 8.15
N PHE A 98 16.41 -12.01 8.77
CA PHE A 98 17.44 -13.02 9.03
C PHE A 98 18.14 -13.48 7.75
N TYR A 99 17.39 -13.80 6.68
CA TYR A 99 17.96 -14.21 5.40
C TYR A 99 18.82 -13.11 4.75
N CYS A 100 18.29 -11.89 4.68
CA CYS A 100 18.93 -10.78 3.99
C CYS A 100 20.21 -10.29 4.70
N VAL A 101 20.24 -10.33 6.03
CA VAL A 101 21.45 -10.00 6.81
C VAL A 101 22.52 -11.06 6.64
N ASN A 102 22.15 -12.34 6.73
CA ASN A 102 23.08 -13.46 6.59
C ASN A 102 23.71 -13.52 5.19
N ARG A 103 22.95 -13.13 4.16
CA ARG A 103 23.46 -13.04 2.77
C ARG A 103 24.05 -11.66 2.42
N SER A 104 24.03 -10.70 3.34
CA SER A 104 24.42 -9.29 3.10
C SER A 104 23.79 -8.69 1.84
N HIS A 105 22.54 -9.09 1.54
CA HIS A 105 21.80 -8.71 0.34
C HIS A 105 20.38 -8.25 0.72
N GLY A 106 19.85 -7.26 0.00
CA GLY A 106 18.47 -6.82 0.21
C GLY A 106 18.27 -5.78 1.31
N SER A 107 19.27 -4.93 1.58
CA SER A 107 19.17 -3.82 2.53
C SER A 107 17.97 -2.90 2.30
N ILE A 108 17.59 -2.67 1.04
CA ILE A 108 16.37 -1.91 0.67
C ILE A 108 15.11 -2.60 1.19
N VAL A 109 15.00 -3.92 0.97
CA VAL A 109 13.83 -4.72 1.36
C VAL A 109 13.70 -4.77 2.87
N ILE A 110 14.80 -5.07 3.57
CA ILE A 110 14.84 -5.06 5.04
C ILE A 110 14.42 -3.70 5.59
N LYS A 111 15.01 -2.60 5.09
CA LYS A 111 14.73 -1.26 5.63
C LYS A 111 13.27 -0.87 5.43
N CYS A 112 12.68 -1.23 4.29
CA CYS A 112 11.23 -1.09 4.06
C CYS A 112 10.41 -1.91 5.07
N LEU A 113 10.75 -3.20 5.28
CA LEU A 113 10.03 -4.09 6.19
C LEU A 113 10.10 -3.62 7.65
N TYR A 114 11.25 -3.15 8.14
CA TYR A 114 11.33 -2.58 9.48
C TYR A 114 10.50 -1.31 9.62
N CYS A 115 10.49 -0.44 8.61
CA CYS A 115 9.64 0.76 8.62
C CYS A 115 8.14 0.41 8.66
N LEU A 116 7.70 -0.54 7.82
CA LEU A 116 6.31 -1.01 7.83
C LEU A 116 5.95 -1.68 9.15
N ALA A 117 6.82 -2.55 9.67
CA ALA A 117 6.61 -3.22 10.96
C ALA A 117 6.47 -2.21 12.10
N ALA A 118 7.30 -1.16 12.14
CA ALA A 118 7.17 -0.09 13.12
C ALA A 118 5.81 0.62 13.03
N LEU A 119 5.38 1.00 11.82
CA LEU A 119 4.12 1.73 11.64
C LEU A 119 2.89 0.88 11.99
N VAL A 120 2.87 -0.39 11.57
CA VAL A 120 1.78 -1.32 11.93
C VAL A 120 1.78 -1.60 13.43
N ALA A 121 2.95 -1.77 14.04
CA ALA A 121 3.10 -1.98 15.47
C ALA A 121 2.60 -0.77 16.28
N LEU A 122 2.96 0.45 15.87
CA LEU A 122 2.45 1.67 16.51
C LEU A 122 0.92 1.78 16.38
N GLY A 123 0.39 1.58 15.18
CA GLY A 123 -1.05 1.60 14.95
C GLY A 123 -1.77 0.58 15.84
N THR A 124 -1.39 -0.69 15.73
CA THR A 124 -2.01 -1.76 16.51
C THR A 124 -1.94 -1.51 18.02
N ALA A 125 -0.82 -1.00 18.55
CA ALA A 125 -0.71 -0.67 19.98
C ALA A 125 -1.75 0.38 20.42
N ILE A 126 -1.89 1.47 19.65
CA ILE A 126 -2.84 2.56 19.92
C ILE A 126 -4.29 2.04 19.84
N PHE A 127 -4.62 1.28 18.78
CA PHE A 127 -5.97 0.75 18.59
C PHE A 127 -6.36 -0.23 19.68
N TYR A 128 -5.46 -1.15 20.07
CA TYR A 128 -5.72 -2.01 21.21
C TYR A 128 -5.93 -1.19 22.49
N GLY A 129 -5.16 -0.12 22.70
CA GLY A 129 -5.41 0.86 23.76
C GLY A 129 -6.86 1.37 23.79
N PHE A 130 -7.40 1.86 22.67
CA PHE A 130 -8.79 2.31 22.59
C PHE A 130 -9.81 1.17 22.77
N THR A 131 -9.55 -0.03 22.25
CA THR A 131 -10.43 -1.18 22.46
C THR A 131 -10.49 -1.61 23.92
N THR A 132 -9.37 -1.60 24.66
CA THR A 132 -9.37 -1.90 26.09
C THR A 132 -10.23 -0.91 26.85
N TYR A 133 -10.11 0.39 26.55
CA TYR A 133 -10.92 1.43 27.16
C TYR A 133 -12.42 1.20 26.93
N LYS A 134 -12.84 0.91 25.69
CA LYS A 134 -14.25 0.62 25.35
C LYS A 134 -14.75 -0.62 26.08
N LEU A 135 -13.98 -1.71 26.12
CA LEU A 135 -14.35 -2.94 26.82
C LEU A 135 -14.50 -2.73 28.32
N ILE A 136 -13.63 -1.93 28.94
CA ILE A 136 -13.73 -1.56 30.36
C ILE A 136 -14.98 -0.72 30.60
N HIS A 137 -15.27 0.24 29.72
CA HIS A 137 -16.46 1.08 29.83
C HIS A 137 -17.77 0.27 29.70
N LEU A 138 -17.85 -0.62 28.70
CA LEU A 138 -18.98 -1.53 28.51
C LEU A 138 -19.16 -2.48 29.70
N SER A 139 -18.06 -3.04 30.22
CA SER A 139 -18.08 -3.89 31.43
C SER A 139 -18.65 -3.13 32.64
N LYS A 140 -18.24 -1.87 32.85
CA LYS A 140 -18.79 -1.02 33.93
C LYS A 140 -20.27 -0.71 33.74
N GLN A 141 -20.69 -0.37 32.52
CA GLN A 141 -22.10 -0.07 32.22
C GLN A 141 -23.02 -1.29 32.39
N LEU A 142 -22.56 -2.47 31.96
CA LEU A 142 -23.31 -3.71 32.13
C LEU A 142 -23.38 -4.10 33.61
N ASN A 143 -22.26 -4.11 34.33
CA ASN A 143 -22.24 -4.45 35.77
C ASN A 143 -23.13 -3.49 36.59
N GLY A 144 -23.11 -2.18 36.29
CA GLY A 144 -24.00 -1.21 36.95
C GLY A 144 -25.48 -1.37 36.62
N ARG A 145 -25.84 -1.89 35.44
CA ARG A 145 -27.23 -2.25 35.09
C ARG A 145 -27.67 -3.59 35.69
N PHE A 146 -26.76 -4.55 35.84
CA PHE A 146 -27.06 -5.84 36.46
C PHE A 146 -27.37 -5.73 37.96
N GLU A 147 -26.78 -4.77 38.68
CA GLU A 147 -27.11 -4.51 40.10
C GLU A 147 -28.57 -4.06 40.28
N GLN A 148 -29.18 -3.39 39.30
CA GLN A 148 -30.57 -2.91 39.35
C GLN A 148 -31.63 -3.98 39.01
N PHE A 149 -31.26 -5.10 38.37
CA PHE A 149 -32.18 -6.15 37.89
C PHE A 149 -31.96 -7.52 38.55
N THR A 150 -31.47 -7.53 39.78
CA THR A 150 -31.06 -8.73 40.54
C THR A 150 -32.17 -9.76 40.82
N SER A 151 -33.44 -9.50 40.46
CA SER A 151 -34.55 -10.43 40.72
C SER A 151 -35.12 -11.20 39.51
N ILE A 152 -34.70 -10.95 38.25
CA ILE A 152 -35.37 -11.57 37.08
C ILE A 152 -34.46 -12.39 36.15
N ILE A 153 -33.13 -12.21 36.15
CA ILE A 153 -32.26 -12.77 35.09
C ILE A 153 -31.31 -13.83 35.64
N GLN A 154 -31.86 -14.90 36.23
CA GLN A 154 -31.10 -16.12 36.51
C GLN A 154 -31.27 -17.19 35.42
N PHE A 155 -32.13 -16.96 34.41
CA PHE A 155 -32.54 -17.96 33.42
C PHE A 155 -31.92 -17.82 32.00
N THR A 156 -31.04 -16.84 31.76
CA THR A 156 -30.39 -16.61 30.45
C THR A 156 -28.85 -16.64 30.52
N SER A 157 -28.30 -17.39 31.47
CA SER A 157 -26.87 -17.44 31.81
C SER A 157 -26.04 -18.44 31.00
N SER A 158 -26.47 -18.85 29.79
CA SER A 158 -25.67 -19.76 28.94
C SER A 158 -24.79 -19.06 27.90
N THR A 159 -24.80 -17.72 27.83
CA THR A 159 -23.88 -16.93 27.01
C THR A 159 -23.16 -15.87 27.86
N ASN A 160 -22.62 -16.29 29.00
CA ASN A 160 -21.76 -15.45 29.84
C ASN A 160 -20.49 -15.07 29.08
N THR A 161 -20.49 -13.86 28.52
CA THR A 161 -19.38 -13.21 27.84
C THR A 161 -18.32 -12.82 28.86
N ASN A 162 -17.34 -13.69 29.12
CA ASN A 162 -16.21 -13.37 29.99
C ASN A 162 -15.43 -12.16 29.42
N PHE A 163 -15.66 -10.95 29.96
CA PHE A 163 -14.97 -9.73 29.55
C PHE A 163 -13.49 -9.69 30.01
N VAL A 164 -13.17 -10.35 31.13
CA VAL A 164 -11.81 -10.42 31.71
C VAL A 164 -10.77 -10.96 30.72
N PRO A 165 -10.93 -12.14 30.08
CA PRO A 165 -9.98 -12.63 29.09
C PRO A 165 -9.89 -11.73 27.86
N LYS A 166 -10.99 -11.13 27.39
CA LYS A 166 -10.96 -10.18 26.26
C LYS A 166 -10.12 -8.93 26.57
N ILE A 167 -10.25 -8.40 27.79
CA ILE A 167 -9.45 -7.26 28.26
C ILE A 167 -7.98 -7.65 28.40
N LEU A 168 -7.68 -8.80 29.01
CA LEU A 168 -6.30 -9.28 29.16
C LEU A 168 -5.62 -9.48 27.81
N ILE A 169 -6.28 -10.15 26.86
CA ILE A 169 -5.72 -10.39 25.52
C ILE A 169 -5.49 -9.06 24.78
N SER A 170 -6.39 -8.08 24.92
CA SER A 170 -6.25 -6.76 24.30
C SER A 170 -5.07 -5.96 24.89
N ILE A 171 -4.89 -5.98 26.23
CA ILE A 171 -3.73 -5.38 26.89
C ILE A 171 -2.43 -6.06 26.45
N SER A 172 -2.40 -7.40 26.46
CA SER A 172 -1.22 -8.17 26.02
C SER A 172 -0.83 -7.86 24.58
N MET A 173 -1.81 -7.72 23.68
CA MET A 173 -1.54 -7.34 22.28
C MET A 173 -1.04 -5.91 22.16
N SER A 174 -1.54 -4.96 22.94
CA SER A 174 -1.03 -3.58 22.96
C SER A 174 0.45 -3.54 23.40
N ILE A 175 0.79 -4.24 24.49
CA ILE A 175 2.16 -4.34 25.01
C ILE A 175 3.09 -5.02 24.00
N LEU A 176 2.66 -6.14 23.41
CA LEU A 176 3.44 -6.87 22.40
C LEU A 176 3.74 -5.98 21.20
N SER A 177 2.73 -5.29 20.66
CA SER A 177 2.91 -4.34 19.57
C SER A 177 3.85 -3.19 19.94
N PHE A 178 3.78 -2.65 21.17
CA PHE A 178 4.71 -1.63 21.62
C PHE A 178 6.17 -2.11 21.64
N PHE A 179 6.43 -3.34 22.12
CA PHE A 179 7.78 -3.91 22.06
C PHE A 179 8.26 -4.13 20.63
N VAL A 180 7.40 -4.65 19.74
CA VAL A 180 7.75 -4.82 18.32
C VAL A 180 8.09 -3.48 17.66
N PHE A 181 7.36 -2.41 18.00
CA PHE A 181 7.68 -1.06 17.53
C PHE A 181 9.08 -0.62 17.95
N LEU A 182 9.45 -0.80 19.23
CA LEU A 182 10.78 -0.47 19.72
C LEU A 182 11.87 -1.30 19.02
N LEU A 183 11.66 -2.60 18.86
CA LEU A 183 12.60 -3.48 18.15
C LEU A 183 12.82 -3.04 16.70
N ALA A 184 11.76 -2.61 16.01
CA ALA A 184 11.86 -2.15 14.64
C ALA A 184 12.67 -0.84 14.54
N LEU A 185 12.49 0.09 15.49
CA LEU A 185 13.28 1.32 15.56
C LEU A 185 14.77 1.04 15.84
N PHE A 186 15.06 0.14 16.79
CA PHE A 186 16.45 -0.27 17.06
C PHE A 186 17.08 -0.96 15.85
N SER A 187 16.33 -1.81 15.15
CA SER A 187 16.79 -2.50 13.93
C SER A 187 17.09 -1.52 12.80
N LEU A 188 16.26 -0.48 12.63
CA LEU A 188 16.52 0.61 11.67
C LEU A 188 17.81 1.38 12.00
N GLY A 189 18.00 1.75 13.27
CA GLY A 189 19.21 2.46 13.71
C GLY A 189 20.48 1.64 13.54
N LEU A 190 20.44 0.33 13.83
CA LEU A 190 21.58 -0.56 13.61
C LEU A 190 21.85 -0.81 12.13
N LEU A 191 20.81 -0.90 11.29
CA LEU A 191 20.98 -1.08 9.85
C LEU A 191 21.68 0.13 9.22
N ASP A 192 21.35 1.35 9.66
CA ASP A 192 22.01 2.56 9.15
C ASP A 192 23.48 2.65 9.55
N ASN A 193 23.86 2.07 10.69
CA ASN A 193 25.27 1.94 11.08
C ASN A 193 26.01 0.83 10.29
N LEU A 194 25.30 -0.18 9.78
CA LEU A 194 25.88 -1.31 9.05
C LEU A 194 26.14 -1.00 7.56
N VAL A 195 25.30 -0.15 6.93
CA VAL A 195 25.37 0.17 5.49
C VAL A 195 26.45 1.24 5.20
N ALA A 196 27.64 1.11 5.78
CA ALA A 196 28.70 2.12 5.70
C ALA A 196 29.43 2.23 4.34
N ILE A 197 29.07 1.43 3.33
CA ILE A 197 29.83 1.37 2.07
C ILE A 197 28.92 1.69 0.87
N GLU A 198 28.59 2.97 0.67
CA GLU A 198 28.20 3.46 -0.66
C GLU A 198 29.46 3.95 -1.39
N ASN A 199 29.78 3.34 -2.54
CA ASN A 199 30.88 3.76 -3.39
C ASN A 199 30.82 5.27 -3.67
N ILE A 200 31.94 5.97 -3.49
CA ILE A 200 32.10 7.37 -3.88
C ILE A 200 32.09 7.43 -5.42
N TRP A 201 30.93 7.69 -6.02
CA TRP A 201 30.83 7.88 -7.47
C TRP A 201 31.28 9.31 -7.85
N TYR A 202 32.23 9.40 -8.80
CA TYR A 202 32.84 10.59 -9.42
C TYR A 202 31.94 11.84 -9.53
N PRO A 203 32.48 13.08 -9.58
CA PRO A 203 31.71 14.33 -9.48
C PRO A 203 30.65 14.51 -10.58
N ALA A 204 29.48 15.04 -10.21
CA ALA A 204 28.38 15.33 -11.15
C ALA A 204 28.68 16.62 -11.92
N TRP A 205 28.30 16.66 -13.20
CA TRP A 205 28.29 17.88 -13.99
C TRP A 205 27.41 18.95 -13.30
N PRO A 206 27.77 20.24 -13.39
CA PRO A 206 27.07 21.32 -12.69
C PRO A 206 25.57 21.39 -13.01
N ASP A 207 25.17 21.17 -14.27
CA ASP A 207 23.75 21.16 -14.69
C ASP A 207 22.94 20.06 -14.01
N ASP A 208 23.55 18.91 -13.77
CA ASP A 208 22.88 17.78 -13.11
C ASP A 208 22.72 18.02 -11.62
N ARG A 209 23.64 18.79 -11.00
CA ARG A 209 23.51 19.21 -9.60
C ARG A 209 22.37 20.22 -9.42
N ILE A 210 22.22 21.17 -10.34
CA ILE A 210 21.15 22.16 -10.29
C ILE A 210 19.78 21.47 -10.42
N LYS A 211 19.64 20.55 -11.38
CA LYS A 211 18.41 19.77 -11.56
C LYS A 211 18.11 18.86 -10.38
N ALA A 212 19.13 18.19 -9.83
CA ALA A 212 18.95 17.37 -8.63
C ALA A 212 18.47 18.21 -7.44
N LYS A 213 19.05 19.39 -7.21
CA LYS A 213 18.60 20.31 -6.16
C LYS A 213 17.14 20.76 -6.37
N PHE A 214 16.76 21.10 -7.59
CA PHE A 214 15.39 21.48 -7.92
C PHE A 214 14.40 20.33 -7.63
N ASN A 215 14.72 19.11 -8.05
CA ASN A 215 13.90 17.93 -7.78
C ASN A 215 13.82 17.61 -6.28
N GLN A 216 14.88 17.88 -5.50
CA GLN A 216 14.86 17.73 -4.05
C GLN A 216 13.92 18.75 -3.38
N THR A 217 13.91 20.01 -3.84
CA THR A 217 12.98 21.01 -3.33
C THR A 217 11.53 20.64 -3.63
N LEU A 218 11.26 20.13 -4.84
CA LEU A 218 9.94 19.60 -5.21
C LEU A 218 9.55 18.38 -4.37
N LEU A 219 10.50 17.45 -4.14
CA LEU A 219 10.27 16.27 -3.30
C LEU A 219 9.95 16.69 -1.85
N PHE A 220 10.63 17.71 -1.32
CA PHE A 220 10.33 18.26 0.00
C PHE A 220 8.89 18.79 0.07
N GLY A 221 8.48 19.64 -0.88
CA GLY A 221 7.12 20.18 -0.92
C GLY A 221 6.05 19.10 -1.08
N ALA A 222 6.27 18.13 -1.97
CA ALA A 222 5.36 17.01 -2.19
C ALA A 222 5.27 16.09 -0.96
N SER A 223 6.39 15.83 -0.27
CA SER A 223 6.40 15.03 0.95
C SER A 223 5.68 15.74 2.10
N PHE A 224 5.83 17.06 2.24
CA PHE A 224 5.09 17.83 3.22
C PHE A 224 3.58 17.81 2.96
N GLY A 225 3.16 17.96 1.70
CA GLY A 225 1.76 17.78 1.30
C GLY A 225 1.24 16.37 1.57
N LYS A 226 2.06 15.35 1.32
CA LYS A 226 1.77 13.94 1.64
C LYS A 226 1.57 13.72 3.15
N LEU A 227 2.39 14.35 3.99
CA LEU A 227 2.26 14.28 5.44
C LEU A 227 0.94 14.89 5.93
N LEU A 228 0.62 16.11 5.49
CA LEU A 228 -0.60 16.81 5.89
C LEU A 228 -1.86 16.06 5.46
N THR A 229 -1.88 15.56 4.22
CA THR A 229 -3.00 14.77 3.70
C THR A 229 -3.15 13.44 4.44
N ALA A 230 -2.05 12.76 4.77
CA ALA A 230 -2.10 11.52 5.55
C ALA A 230 -2.61 11.73 6.98
N ILE A 231 -2.21 12.81 7.66
CA ILE A 231 -2.72 13.15 8.99
C ILE A 231 -4.22 13.48 8.92
N ALA A 232 -4.65 14.25 7.91
CA ALA A 232 -6.07 14.54 7.71
C ALA A 232 -6.89 13.26 7.45
N CYS A 233 -6.38 12.34 6.62
CA CYS A 233 -7.01 11.04 6.38
C CYS A 233 -7.15 10.23 7.68
N LEU A 234 -6.09 10.18 8.51
CA LEU A 234 -6.12 9.45 9.77
C LEU A 234 -7.17 10.02 10.73
N GLY A 235 -7.25 11.35 10.86
CA GLY A 235 -8.24 12.02 11.70
C GLY A 235 -9.67 11.76 11.22
N MET A 236 -9.93 11.85 9.92
CA MET A 236 -11.24 11.59 9.33
C MET A 236 -11.64 10.11 9.47
N ALA A 237 -10.72 9.17 9.22
CA ALA A 237 -10.98 7.74 9.37
C ALA A 237 -11.28 7.36 10.83
N ALA A 238 -10.57 7.96 11.80
CA ALA A 238 -10.86 7.77 13.22
C ALA A 238 -12.23 8.33 13.61
N PHE A 239 -12.62 9.48 13.06
CA PHE A 239 -13.93 10.09 13.31
C PHE A 239 -15.08 9.26 12.72
N VAL A 240 -14.94 8.80 11.46
CA VAL A 240 -15.94 7.91 10.82
C VAL A 240 -16.16 6.67 11.66
N GLU A 241 -15.09 5.98 12.07
CA GLU A 241 -15.20 4.78 12.90
C GLU A 241 -15.85 5.09 14.26
N PHE A 242 -15.50 6.22 14.89
CA PHE A 242 -16.11 6.65 16.15
C PHE A 242 -17.63 6.80 16.02
N GLU A 243 -18.12 7.52 15.02
CA GLU A 243 -19.55 7.72 14.78
C GLU A 243 -20.28 6.40 14.46
N HIS A 244 -19.67 5.54 13.64
CA HIS A 244 -20.21 4.21 13.35
C HIS A 244 -20.37 3.38 14.63
N THR A 245 -19.41 3.44 15.56
CA THR A 245 -19.53 2.72 16.83
C THR A 245 -20.60 3.27 17.77
N GLN A 246 -21.02 4.54 17.62
CA GLN A 246 -22.13 5.11 18.39
C GLN A 246 -23.48 4.63 17.85
N ILE A 247 -23.63 4.53 16.52
CA ILE A 247 -24.87 4.07 15.88
C ILE A 247 -25.04 2.55 16.03
N ALA A 248 -23.96 1.79 15.84
CA ALA A 248 -23.96 0.35 16.02
C ALA A 248 -23.78 0.00 17.51
N LEU A 249 -24.86 0.09 18.29
CA LEU A 249 -24.98 -0.36 19.70
C LEU A 249 -24.53 -1.82 19.97
N ARG A 250 -24.06 -2.56 18.96
CA ARG A 250 -23.79 -4.00 18.95
C ARG A 250 -22.34 -4.39 18.63
N GLN A 251 -21.44 -3.44 18.34
CA GLN A 251 -20.02 -3.78 18.07
C GLN A 251 -19.14 -3.59 19.32
N ASP A 252 -18.73 -4.72 19.90
CA ASP A 252 -17.92 -4.80 21.15
C ASP A 252 -16.49 -4.23 21.03
N TYR A 253 -15.99 -3.96 19.82
CA TYR A 253 -14.60 -3.57 19.56
C TYR A 253 -14.51 -2.49 18.47
N PHE A 254 -13.52 -1.59 18.61
CA PHE A 254 -13.06 -0.75 17.49
C PHE A 254 -12.32 -1.63 16.49
N ARG A 255 -12.68 -1.54 15.21
CA ARG A 255 -12.01 -2.31 14.16
C ARG A 255 -10.84 -1.49 13.63
N LEU A 256 -9.69 -2.15 13.44
CA LEU A 256 -8.59 -1.53 12.72
C LEU A 256 -8.97 -1.55 11.25
N VAL A 257 -9.44 -0.42 10.73
CA VAL A 257 -9.86 -0.32 9.33
C VAL A 257 -8.63 -0.09 8.46
N LEU A 258 -8.69 -0.61 7.23
CA LEU A 258 -7.65 -0.46 6.22
C LEU A 258 -7.19 1.01 6.04
N ASP A 259 -8.10 1.96 6.21
CA ASP A 259 -7.89 3.41 6.07
C ASP A 259 -6.94 3.99 7.11
N GLN A 260 -7.05 3.52 8.34
CA GLN A 260 -6.22 3.98 9.44
C GLN A 260 -4.79 3.49 9.22
N LEU A 261 -4.63 2.27 8.69
CA LEU A 261 -3.33 1.70 8.40
C LEU A 261 -2.72 2.31 7.12
N SER A 262 -3.50 2.57 6.06
CA SER A 262 -3.03 3.24 4.84
C SER A 262 -2.57 4.68 5.12
N SER A 263 -3.27 5.42 5.98
CA SER A 263 -2.87 6.76 6.42
C SER A 263 -1.62 6.74 7.30
N LEU A 264 -1.48 5.77 8.23
CA LEU A 264 -0.23 5.58 8.99
C LEU A 264 0.96 5.27 8.08
N PHE A 265 0.77 4.46 7.04
CA PHE A 265 1.78 4.22 6.02
C PHE A 265 2.14 5.51 5.28
N GLY A 266 1.15 6.35 4.93
CA GLY A 266 1.38 7.66 4.33
C GLY A 266 2.25 8.58 5.19
N ILE A 267 1.98 8.63 6.49
CA ILE A 267 2.79 9.39 7.46
C ILE A 267 4.23 8.89 7.47
N GLY A 268 4.44 7.58 7.63
CA GLY A 268 5.78 6.99 7.66
C GLY A 268 6.55 7.18 6.33
N SER A 269 5.86 7.04 5.20
CA SER A 269 6.43 7.29 3.88
C SER A 269 6.84 8.76 3.71
N ALA A 270 6.09 9.72 4.26
CA ALA A 270 6.48 11.13 4.22
C ALA A 270 7.73 11.41 5.07
N PHE A 271 7.81 10.81 6.26
CA PHE A 271 9.01 10.91 7.10
C PHE A 271 10.25 10.32 6.41
N VAL A 272 10.13 9.18 5.75
CA VAL A 272 11.25 8.58 5.01
C VAL A 272 11.69 9.44 3.82
N ASP A 273 10.75 10.05 3.10
CA ASP A 273 11.08 10.99 2.01
C ASP A 273 11.84 12.22 2.54
N LEU A 274 11.39 12.81 3.65
CA LEU A 274 12.08 13.93 4.28
C LEU A 274 13.47 13.50 4.76
N TYR A 275 13.56 12.34 5.42
CA TYR A 275 14.82 11.77 5.88
C TYR A 275 15.82 11.53 4.73
N ALA A 276 15.33 11.06 3.57
CA ALA A 276 16.16 10.85 2.39
C ALA A 276 16.73 12.16 1.79
N ILE A 277 16.07 13.29 2.00
CA ILE A 277 16.55 14.61 1.54
C ILE A 277 17.64 15.15 2.47
N TYR A 278 17.45 15.02 3.79
CA TYR A 278 18.36 15.59 4.80
C TYR A 278 19.59 14.73 5.04
N ASN A 279 19.48 13.41 5.02
CA ASN A 279 20.60 12.53 5.32
C ASN A 279 21.57 12.43 4.12
N LYS A 280 22.83 12.82 4.33
CA LYS A 280 23.86 12.84 3.29
C LYS A 280 24.64 11.53 3.16
N THR A 281 24.67 10.68 4.19
CA THR A 281 25.56 9.51 4.23
C THR A 281 25.01 8.31 3.44
N HIS A 282 23.70 8.07 3.46
CA HIS A 282 23.05 6.95 2.76
C HIS A 282 21.96 7.41 1.81
N LYS A 283 22.25 8.47 1.05
CA LYS A 283 21.25 9.14 0.22
C LYS A 283 20.65 8.19 -0.82
N THR A 284 21.43 7.32 -1.45
CA THR A 284 20.88 6.47 -2.53
C THR A 284 20.04 5.32 -1.99
N LEU A 285 20.46 4.67 -0.91
CA LEU A 285 19.66 3.69 -0.17
C LEU A 285 18.35 4.30 0.30
N ASN A 286 18.40 5.46 0.98
CA ASN A 286 17.22 6.12 1.53
C ASN A 286 16.24 6.54 0.44
N LEU A 287 16.72 7.03 -0.71
CA LEU A 287 15.87 7.31 -1.86
C LEU A 287 15.24 6.04 -2.45
N LYS A 288 15.96 4.92 -2.53
CA LYS A 288 15.42 3.63 -3.00
C LYS A 288 14.34 3.08 -2.04
N VAL A 289 14.54 3.25 -0.74
CA VAL A 289 13.55 2.89 0.30
C VAL A 289 12.33 3.80 0.26
N SER A 290 12.53 5.11 0.07
CA SER A 290 11.47 6.11 -0.15
C SER A 290 10.58 5.76 -1.36
N ILE A 291 11.19 5.35 -2.48
CA ILE A 291 10.46 4.86 -3.67
C ILE A 291 9.61 3.63 -3.30
N GLY A 292 10.20 2.65 -2.62
CA GLY A 292 9.51 1.41 -2.23
C GLY A 292 8.33 1.67 -1.31
N LEU A 293 8.53 2.45 -0.24
CA LEU A 293 7.47 2.78 0.71
C LEU A 293 6.36 3.61 0.05
N SER A 294 6.70 4.63 -0.72
CA SER A 294 5.70 5.46 -1.42
C SER A 294 4.83 4.63 -2.37
N LEU A 295 5.41 3.63 -3.05
CA LEU A 295 4.64 2.71 -3.88
C LEU A 295 3.70 1.82 -3.06
N ILE A 296 4.16 1.29 -1.92
CA ILE A 296 3.32 0.50 -1.00
C ILE A 296 2.15 1.35 -0.50
N VAL A 297 2.40 2.59 -0.07
CA VAL A 297 1.34 3.50 0.39
C VAL A 297 0.34 3.77 -0.73
N ALA A 298 0.81 4.07 -1.95
CA ALA A 298 -0.07 4.36 -3.08
C ALA A 298 -1.03 3.20 -3.36
N ILE A 299 -0.55 1.97 -3.29
CA ILE A 299 -1.38 0.78 -3.48
C ILE A 299 -2.36 0.60 -2.31
N TRP A 300 -1.91 0.78 -1.08
CA TRP A 300 -2.76 0.61 0.10
C TRP A 300 -3.83 1.69 0.23
N SER A 301 -3.53 2.95 -0.11
CA SER A 301 -4.53 4.02 -0.13
C SER A 301 -5.53 3.81 -1.26
N LEU A 302 -5.09 3.33 -2.43
CA LEU A 302 -5.97 2.99 -3.53
C LEU A 302 -6.85 1.75 -3.22
N LYS A 303 -6.32 0.78 -2.45
CA LYS A 303 -7.11 -0.35 -1.94
C LYS A 303 -8.13 0.08 -0.87
N SER A 304 -7.78 1.07 -0.05
CA SER A 304 -8.71 1.69 0.91
C SER A 304 -9.86 2.39 0.18
N VAL A 305 -9.58 3.13 -0.89
CA VAL A 305 -10.62 3.74 -1.76
C VAL A 305 -11.57 2.68 -2.32
N ASP A 306 -11.02 1.59 -2.88
CA ASP A 306 -11.80 0.48 -3.45
C ASP A 306 -12.69 -0.22 -2.42
N ASN A 307 -12.14 -0.56 -1.25
CA ASN A 307 -12.92 -1.22 -0.21
C ASN A 307 -13.99 -0.29 0.39
N ASN A 308 -13.72 1.00 0.49
CA ASN A 308 -14.64 1.97 1.08
C ASN A 308 -15.74 2.41 0.11
N SER A 309 -15.45 2.56 -1.18
CA SER A 309 -16.47 2.93 -2.17
C SER A 309 -17.60 1.90 -2.20
N PHE A 310 -17.25 0.61 -2.05
CA PHE A 310 -18.21 -0.48 -1.98
C PHE A 310 -17.74 -1.65 -1.09
N PRO A 311 -18.52 -2.08 -0.06
CA PRO A 311 -19.92 -1.74 0.19
C PRO A 311 -20.14 -0.58 1.16
N PHE A 312 -19.11 -0.13 1.90
CA PHE A 312 -19.33 0.71 3.09
C PHE A 312 -19.96 2.07 2.78
N TYR A 313 -19.41 2.83 1.83
CA TYR A 313 -19.97 4.12 1.44
C TYR A 313 -21.35 3.99 0.77
N LYS A 314 -21.58 2.90 0.03
CA LYS A 314 -22.90 2.58 -0.52
C LYS A 314 -23.93 2.35 0.59
N GLU A 315 -23.58 1.56 1.60
CA GLU A 315 -24.45 1.28 2.74
C GLU A 315 -24.76 2.56 3.53
N ASP A 316 -23.78 3.44 3.71
CA ASP A 316 -23.97 4.74 4.36
C ASP A 316 -24.93 5.64 3.58
N ILE A 317 -24.74 5.76 2.26
CA ILE A 317 -25.63 6.52 1.38
C ILE A 317 -27.04 5.94 1.41
N ASN A 318 -27.18 4.62 1.30
CA ASN A 318 -28.48 3.96 1.29
C ASN A 318 -29.20 4.13 2.64
N SER A 319 -28.47 3.99 3.75
CA SER A 319 -28.98 4.22 5.10
C SER A 319 -29.47 5.66 5.26
N TYR A 320 -28.70 6.63 4.76
CA TYR A 320 -29.11 8.03 4.73
C TYR A 320 -30.36 8.27 3.87
N ARG A 321 -30.46 7.67 2.68
CA ARG A 321 -31.62 7.81 1.78
C ARG A 321 -32.90 7.20 2.39
N ILE A 322 -32.78 6.05 3.06
CA ILE A 322 -33.89 5.42 3.79
C ILE A 322 -34.34 6.32 4.96
N ALA A 323 -33.40 6.85 5.73
CA ALA A 323 -33.72 7.76 6.83
C ALA A 323 -34.35 9.07 6.33
N PHE A 324 -33.86 9.61 5.21
CA PHE A 324 -34.39 10.82 4.60
C PHE A 324 -35.83 10.63 4.08
N SER A 325 -36.09 9.55 3.35
CA SER A 325 -37.45 9.22 2.87
C SER A 325 -38.42 8.93 4.01
N ALA A 326 -37.98 8.25 5.07
CA ALA A 326 -38.79 8.07 6.28
C ALA A 326 -39.12 9.42 6.96
N SER A 327 -38.17 10.34 7.05
CA SER A 327 -38.36 11.67 7.65
C SER A 327 -39.27 12.61 6.85
N GLN A 328 -39.53 12.34 5.57
CA GLN A 328 -40.56 13.07 4.80
C GLN A 328 -41.97 12.60 5.14
N SER A 329 -42.12 11.36 5.62
CA SER A 329 -43.42 10.77 6.00
C SER A 329 -43.81 11.03 7.46
N SER A 330 -42.84 11.35 8.32
CA SER A 330 -43.04 11.69 9.73
C SER A 330 -42.35 13.02 10.04
N PHE A 331 -43.04 13.95 10.73
CA PHE A 331 -42.55 15.27 11.20
C PHE A 331 -41.33 15.23 12.17
N SER A 332 -40.53 14.16 12.15
CA SER A 332 -39.31 14.00 12.93
C SER A 332 -38.12 14.64 12.22
N SER A 333 -37.50 15.61 12.89
CA SER A 333 -36.22 16.21 12.52
C SER A 333 -35.18 15.15 12.14
N ILE A 334 -34.52 15.35 10.99
CA ILE A 334 -33.38 14.57 10.50
C ILE A 334 -32.47 14.17 11.66
N THR A 335 -32.20 12.87 11.82
CA THR A 335 -31.11 12.39 12.67
C THR A 335 -29.80 12.92 12.09
N SER A 336 -29.26 13.99 12.69
CA SER A 336 -28.01 14.65 12.34
C SER A 336 -26.80 13.72 12.10
N PRO A 337 -26.61 12.55 12.77
CA PRO A 337 -25.35 11.80 12.62
C PRO A 337 -25.17 11.14 11.25
N GLN A 338 -26.22 10.61 10.63
CA GLN A 338 -26.08 9.87 9.35
C GLN A 338 -25.66 10.76 8.19
N TYR A 339 -26.16 12.00 8.14
CA TYR A 339 -25.73 12.98 7.15
C TYR A 339 -24.26 13.36 7.31
N THR A 340 -23.81 13.58 8.55
CA THR A 340 -22.41 13.88 8.85
C THR A 340 -21.49 12.73 8.45
N ILE A 341 -21.89 11.48 8.70
CA ILE A 341 -21.12 10.29 8.31
C ILE A 341 -20.91 10.24 6.80
N VAL A 342 -21.98 10.38 6.00
CA VAL A 342 -21.87 10.34 4.53
C VAL A 342 -20.92 11.42 4.01
N ILE A 343 -21.01 12.66 4.52
CA ILE A 343 -20.12 13.74 4.08
C ILE A 343 -18.67 13.46 4.44
N VAL A 344 -18.41 13.08 5.70
CA VAL A 344 -17.05 12.82 6.18
C VAL A 344 -16.44 11.62 5.45
N HIS A 345 -17.22 10.56 5.22
CA HIS A 345 -16.77 9.38 4.46
C HIS A 345 -16.48 9.73 3.00
N GLY A 346 -17.32 10.54 2.34
CA GLY A 346 -17.05 11.03 0.98
C GLY A 346 -15.76 11.86 0.89
N ILE A 347 -15.53 12.77 1.83
CA ILE A 347 -14.28 13.56 1.92
C ILE A 347 -13.08 12.64 2.15
N LEU A 348 -13.21 11.63 3.02
CA LEU A 348 -12.15 10.66 3.29
C LEU A 348 -11.72 9.91 2.02
N ILE A 349 -12.67 9.44 1.21
CA ILE A 349 -12.39 8.75 -0.06
C ILE A 349 -11.61 9.67 -1.00
N ILE A 350 -12.01 10.93 -1.13
CA ILE A 350 -11.30 11.92 -1.95
C ILE A 350 -9.88 12.17 -1.41
N LEU A 351 -9.71 12.37 -0.11
CA LEU A 351 -8.40 12.57 0.49
C LEU A 351 -7.47 11.36 0.29
N MET A 352 -7.99 10.14 0.38
CA MET A 352 -7.22 8.91 0.13
C MET A 352 -6.75 8.79 -1.33
N THR A 353 -7.57 9.22 -2.29
CA THR A 353 -7.14 9.28 -3.71
C THR A 353 -6.04 10.32 -3.94
N ILE A 354 -6.17 11.51 -3.34
CA ILE A 354 -5.14 12.54 -3.39
C ILE A 354 -3.84 12.02 -2.75
N LEU A 355 -3.94 11.29 -1.63
CA LEU A 355 -2.80 10.67 -0.98
C LEU A 355 -2.10 9.66 -1.90
N SER A 356 -2.85 8.78 -2.58
CA SER A 356 -2.31 7.87 -3.61
C SER A 356 -1.55 8.61 -4.69
N LEU A 357 -2.14 9.70 -5.22
CA LEU A 357 -1.51 10.50 -6.27
C LEU A 357 -0.22 11.18 -5.79
N LEU A 358 -0.23 11.76 -4.59
CA LEU A 358 0.97 12.36 -3.98
C LEU A 358 2.06 11.30 -3.75
N CYS A 359 1.69 10.08 -3.38
CA CYS A 359 2.63 8.96 -3.26
C CYS A 359 3.24 8.55 -4.62
N ALA A 360 2.45 8.53 -5.68
CA ALA A 360 2.96 8.29 -7.04
C ALA A 360 3.91 9.41 -7.49
N CYS A 361 3.56 10.67 -7.23
CA CYS A 361 4.40 11.83 -7.55
C CYS A 361 5.73 11.83 -6.77
N THR A 362 5.69 11.55 -5.46
CA THR A 362 6.90 11.45 -4.62
C THR A 362 7.80 10.30 -5.05
N CYS A 363 7.24 9.15 -5.45
CA CYS A 363 7.99 8.05 -6.06
C CYS A 363 8.75 8.50 -7.34
N ILE A 364 8.09 9.24 -8.23
CA ILE A 364 8.72 9.78 -9.45
C ILE A 364 9.81 10.78 -9.11
N LEU A 365 9.55 11.70 -8.19
CA LEU A 365 10.51 12.73 -7.77
C LEU A 365 11.73 12.12 -7.06
N ALA A 366 11.52 11.11 -6.20
CA ALA A 366 12.58 10.36 -5.54
C ALA A 366 13.44 9.58 -6.54
N SER A 367 12.83 8.92 -7.53
CA SER A 367 13.55 8.31 -8.67
C SER A 367 14.36 9.35 -9.45
N SER A 368 13.82 10.57 -9.59
CA SER A 368 14.50 11.68 -10.29
C SER A 368 15.65 12.30 -9.51
N CYS A 369 15.73 12.02 -8.21
CA CYS A 369 16.87 12.38 -7.38
C CYS A 369 17.98 11.31 -7.44
N LEU A 370 17.71 10.11 -7.97
CA LEU A 370 18.72 9.06 -8.14
C LEU A 370 19.66 9.38 -9.30
N ARG A 371 20.96 9.36 -9.02
CA ARG A 371 21.99 9.77 -9.97
C ARG A 371 22.18 8.81 -11.16
N GLU A 372 21.80 7.54 -10.99
CA GLU A 372 21.74 6.52 -12.06
C GLU A 372 20.77 6.90 -13.20
N SER A 373 19.81 7.78 -12.94
CA SER A 373 18.77 8.16 -13.89
C SER A 373 19.22 9.26 -14.87
N VAL A 374 20.41 9.84 -14.68
CA VAL A 374 20.86 11.05 -15.37
C VAL A 374 21.92 10.77 -16.45
N THR A 375 22.60 9.62 -16.42
CA THR A 375 23.94 9.47 -17.02
C THR A 375 24.05 8.84 -18.41
N LYS A 376 22.98 8.73 -19.22
CA LYS A 376 23.15 8.38 -20.65
C LYS A 376 22.24 9.19 -21.56
N LYS A 377 22.81 10.19 -22.24
CA LYS A 377 22.22 10.77 -23.46
C LYS A 377 22.21 9.68 -24.54
N GLY A 378 21.02 9.18 -24.89
CA GLY A 378 20.84 8.42 -26.12
C GLY A 378 20.99 9.34 -27.33
N GLY A 379 21.32 8.80 -28.50
CA GLY A 379 21.46 9.59 -29.73
C GLY A 379 20.16 10.32 -30.08
N ASN A 380 20.29 11.60 -30.45
CA ASN A 380 19.18 12.57 -30.60
C ASN A 380 17.97 12.09 -31.45
N ASN A 381 18.15 11.18 -32.41
CA ASN A 381 17.07 10.74 -33.30
C ASN A 381 16.22 9.61 -32.72
N PHE A 382 16.82 8.66 -31.99
CA PHE A 382 16.07 7.61 -31.29
C PHE A 382 15.19 8.18 -30.17
N ASP A 383 15.63 9.32 -29.61
CA ASP A 383 14.96 9.97 -28.52
C ASP A 383 13.65 10.69 -28.93
N LEU A 384 13.56 11.20 -30.16
CA LEU A 384 12.39 11.94 -30.65
C LEU A 384 11.16 11.05 -30.89
N ASP A 385 11.36 9.89 -31.54
CA ASP A 385 10.27 8.95 -31.82
C ASP A 385 9.66 8.38 -30.54
N ILE A 386 10.50 8.06 -29.55
CA ILE A 386 10.02 7.55 -28.26
C ILE A 386 9.29 8.66 -27.51
N THR A 387 9.80 9.89 -27.52
CA THR A 387 9.15 11.05 -26.90
C THR A 387 7.75 11.27 -27.49
N ARG A 388 7.58 11.14 -28.81
CA ARG A 388 6.27 11.26 -29.45
C ARG A 388 5.31 10.16 -29.00
N LYS A 389 5.78 8.91 -29.00
CA LYS A 389 4.99 7.74 -28.55
C LYS A 389 4.55 7.92 -27.10
N THR A 390 5.43 8.30 -26.19
CA THR A 390 5.08 8.45 -24.77
C THR A 390 4.12 9.61 -24.51
N ARG A 391 4.21 10.70 -25.27
CA ARG A 391 3.24 11.82 -25.19
C ARG A 391 1.85 11.41 -25.66
N ILE A 392 1.75 10.66 -26.76
CA ILE A 392 0.46 10.13 -27.24
C ILE A 392 -0.16 9.21 -26.19
N LEU A 393 0.64 8.29 -25.62
CA LEU A 393 0.21 7.42 -24.53
C LEU A 393 -0.29 8.22 -23.32
N ALA A 394 0.46 9.24 -22.88
CA ALA A 394 0.06 10.10 -21.77
C ALA A 394 -1.27 10.83 -22.04
N PHE A 395 -1.43 11.36 -23.26
CA PHE A 395 -2.67 12.02 -23.69
C PHE A 395 -3.86 11.05 -23.66
N LEU A 396 -3.73 9.85 -24.25
CA LEU A 396 -4.78 8.85 -24.26
C LEU A 396 -5.19 8.44 -22.83
N TYR A 397 -4.23 8.14 -21.96
CA TYR A 397 -4.53 7.82 -20.57
C TYR A 397 -5.25 8.96 -19.84
N SER A 398 -4.86 10.21 -20.07
CA SER A 398 -5.54 11.37 -19.48
C SER A 398 -6.99 11.52 -19.97
N LEU A 399 -7.24 11.22 -21.25
CA LEU A 399 -8.58 11.24 -21.84
C LEU A 399 -9.47 10.17 -21.20
N TRP A 400 -9.00 8.92 -21.11
CA TRP A 400 -9.76 7.84 -20.50
C TRP A 400 -10.03 8.08 -19.01
N THR A 401 -9.04 8.65 -18.30
CA THR A 401 -9.22 9.07 -16.90
C THR A 401 -10.35 10.08 -16.76
N LEU A 402 -10.38 11.12 -17.61
CA LEU A 402 -11.41 12.15 -17.56
C LEU A 402 -12.80 11.55 -17.85
N SER A 403 -12.89 10.63 -18.81
CA SER A 403 -14.14 9.93 -19.12
C SER A 403 -14.64 9.08 -17.94
N LEU A 404 -13.75 8.38 -17.23
CA LEU A 404 -14.11 7.62 -16.02
C LEU A 404 -14.55 8.53 -14.87
N LEU A 405 -13.89 9.68 -14.69
CA LEU A 405 -14.30 10.66 -13.67
C LEU A 405 -15.67 11.28 -13.98
N CYS A 406 -16.00 11.47 -15.26
CA CYS A 406 -17.33 11.91 -15.67
C CYS A 406 -18.40 10.85 -15.34
N LEU A 407 -18.13 9.57 -15.65
CA LEU A 407 -19.01 8.46 -15.27
C LEU A 407 -19.17 8.31 -13.76
N LEU A 408 -18.10 8.55 -12.99
CA LEU A 408 -18.16 8.59 -11.54
C LEU A 408 -19.10 9.70 -11.05
N GLY A 409 -19.00 10.91 -11.61
CA GLY A 409 -19.87 12.03 -11.28
C GLY A 409 -21.35 11.73 -11.58
N ILE A 410 -21.63 11.08 -12.72
CA ILE A 410 -22.99 10.65 -13.09
C ILE A 410 -23.49 9.55 -12.14
N GLY A 411 -22.63 8.60 -11.76
CA GLY A 411 -22.99 7.50 -10.86
C GLY A 411 -23.18 7.90 -9.40
N LEU A 412 -22.62 9.03 -8.96
CA LEU A 412 -22.87 9.58 -7.62
C LEU A 412 -24.10 10.50 -7.59
N ALA A 413 -24.54 11.01 -8.74
CA ALA A 413 -25.75 11.82 -8.84
C ALA A 413 -27.00 10.95 -8.62
N GLU A 414 -27.92 11.45 -7.79
CA GLU A 414 -29.23 10.82 -7.59
C GLU A 414 -30.13 11.11 -8.80
N LEU A 415 -30.09 10.19 -9.76
CA LEU A 415 -30.90 10.25 -10.97
C LEU A 415 -31.91 9.10 -10.95
N SER A 416 -33.12 9.35 -11.43
CA SER A 416 -34.19 8.34 -11.46
C SER A 416 -33.86 7.10 -12.30
N TRP A 417 -32.83 7.18 -13.16
CA TRP A 417 -32.42 6.14 -14.09
C TRP A 417 -31.07 5.49 -13.74
N THR A 418 -30.33 5.97 -12.73
CA THR A 418 -29.05 5.34 -12.32
C THR A 418 -29.26 4.05 -11.54
N GLY A 419 -30.37 3.91 -10.80
CA GLY A 419 -30.64 2.73 -9.98
C GLY A 419 -29.49 2.42 -9.01
N ASP A 420 -29.08 1.15 -8.97
CA ASP A 420 -27.94 0.63 -8.20
C ASP A 420 -26.54 0.87 -8.80
N TYR A 421 -26.43 1.57 -9.94
CA TYR A 421 -25.12 1.88 -10.51
C TYR A 421 -24.38 2.87 -9.60
N ILE A 422 -23.27 2.44 -9.03
CA ILE A 422 -22.42 3.29 -8.19
C ILE A 422 -21.11 3.51 -8.90
N GLY A 423 -20.90 4.75 -9.34
CA GLY A 423 -19.68 5.17 -10.02
C GLY A 423 -18.45 5.22 -9.11
N GLY A 424 -18.61 5.07 -7.78
CA GLY A 424 -17.52 5.15 -6.81
C GLY A 424 -16.38 4.15 -7.06
N ASP A 425 -16.70 2.95 -7.54
CA ASP A 425 -15.72 1.90 -7.83
C ASP A 425 -14.81 2.24 -9.01
N LEU A 426 -15.22 3.19 -9.86
CA LEU A 426 -14.39 3.67 -10.98
C LEU A 426 -13.26 4.58 -10.52
N LEU A 427 -13.35 5.12 -9.30
CA LEU A 427 -12.43 6.14 -8.82
C LEU A 427 -11.00 5.61 -8.78
N TRP A 428 -10.81 4.40 -8.24
CA TRP A 428 -9.49 3.82 -8.10
C TRP A 428 -8.88 3.47 -9.46
N ILE A 429 -9.69 3.01 -10.41
CA ILE A 429 -9.28 2.71 -11.79
C ILE A 429 -8.86 4.01 -12.50
N ALA A 430 -9.64 5.09 -12.33
CA ALA A 430 -9.31 6.40 -12.88
C ALA A 430 -7.97 6.89 -12.35
N VAL A 431 -7.72 6.77 -11.03
CA VAL A 431 -6.42 7.14 -10.43
C VAL A 431 -5.27 6.29 -10.99
N LEU A 432 -5.47 4.98 -11.18
CA LEU A 432 -4.45 4.10 -11.77
C LEU A 432 -4.09 4.53 -13.21
N LEU A 433 -5.09 4.79 -14.05
CA LEU A 433 -4.88 5.26 -15.42
C LEU A 433 -4.22 6.65 -15.45
N PHE A 434 -4.61 7.53 -14.53
CA PHE A 434 -4.01 8.86 -14.39
C PHE A 434 -2.53 8.77 -14.02
N CYS A 435 -2.18 7.97 -13.01
CA CYS A 435 -0.79 7.71 -12.61
C CYS A 435 0.03 7.13 -13.77
N THR A 436 -0.57 6.24 -14.57
CA THR A 436 0.05 5.67 -15.77
C THR A 436 0.31 6.73 -16.84
N GLY A 437 -0.65 7.62 -17.05
CA GLY A 437 -0.51 8.78 -17.93
C GLY A 437 0.60 9.73 -17.49
N LEU A 438 0.62 10.11 -16.20
CA LEU A 438 1.65 10.98 -15.62
C LEU A 438 3.04 10.41 -15.77
N LEU A 439 3.25 9.12 -15.50
CA LEU A 439 4.54 8.47 -15.67
C LEU A 439 5.02 8.50 -17.12
N ASN A 440 4.11 8.37 -18.08
CA ASN A 440 4.44 8.43 -19.50
C ASN A 440 4.90 9.82 -19.97
N THR A 441 4.58 10.90 -19.23
CA THR A 441 5.07 12.26 -19.56
C THR A 441 6.59 12.41 -19.41
N ASN A 442 7.21 11.66 -18.49
CA ASN A 442 8.62 11.82 -18.15
C ASN A 442 9.52 10.90 -18.98
N TYR A 443 10.24 11.45 -19.95
CA TYR A 443 11.03 10.69 -20.93
C TYR A 443 12.37 10.13 -20.41
N ARG A 444 13.01 10.80 -19.45
CA ARG A 444 14.50 10.83 -19.38
C ARG A 444 15.21 9.71 -18.61
N GLN A 445 14.52 8.80 -17.93
CA GLN A 445 15.16 7.93 -16.94
C GLN A 445 15.10 6.46 -17.34
N ARG A 446 16.27 5.79 -17.37
CA ARG A 446 16.36 4.35 -17.67
C ARG A 446 15.53 3.48 -16.72
N ASN A 447 15.53 3.81 -15.42
CA ASN A 447 14.72 3.14 -14.41
C ASN A 447 13.21 3.39 -14.61
N SER A 448 12.83 4.49 -15.26
CA SER A 448 11.44 4.78 -15.61
C SER A 448 10.91 3.85 -16.70
N ILE A 449 11.74 3.26 -17.57
CA ILE A 449 11.26 2.34 -18.61
C ILE A 449 10.68 1.06 -17.99
N ILE A 450 11.36 0.49 -16.98
CA ILE A 450 10.85 -0.69 -16.24
C ILE A 450 9.54 -0.31 -15.55
N ILE A 451 9.51 0.81 -14.81
CA ILE A 451 8.31 1.27 -14.10
C ILE A 451 7.14 1.50 -15.07
N LYS A 452 7.40 2.11 -16.23
CA LYS A 452 6.39 2.30 -17.28
C LYS A 452 5.89 0.97 -17.83
N PHE A 453 6.78 0.02 -18.13
CA PHE A 453 6.38 -1.30 -18.60
C PHE A 453 5.48 -2.02 -17.58
N VAL A 454 5.93 -2.09 -16.33
CA VAL A 454 5.19 -2.72 -15.23
C VAL A 454 3.81 -2.07 -15.10
N LEU A 455 3.73 -0.74 -15.06
CA LEU A 455 2.47 -0.05 -14.85
C LEU A 455 1.50 -0.19 -16.05
N ASN A 456 2.01 -0.17 -17.29
CA ASN A 456 1.17 -0.44 -18.47
C ASN A 456 0.69 -1.91 -18.48
N SER A 457 1.47 -2.85 -17.95
CA SER A 457 1.06 -4.26 -17.83
C SER A 457 0.02 -4.46 -16.72
N LEU A 458 0.13 -3.73 -15.60
CA LEU A 458 -0.87 -3.72 -14.55
C LEU A 458 -2.17 -3.08 -15.03
N SER A 459 -2.10 -1.94 -15.72
CA SER A 459 -3.28 -1.29 -16.30
C SER A 459 -3.94 -2.16 -17.37
N LEU A 460 -3.16 -2.89 -18.16
CA LEU A 460 -3.68 -3.88 -19.11
C LEU A 460 -4.51 -4.96 -18.40
N SER A 461 -3.95 -5.56 -17.35
CA SER A 461 -4.62 -6.60 -16.56
C SER A 461 -5.94 -6.09 -15.97
N VAL A 462 -5.91 -4.92 -15.34
CA VAL A 462 -7.11 -4.33 -14.71
C VAL A 462 -8.16 -3.97 -15.76
N CYS A 463 -7.76 -3.32 -16.87
CA CYS A 463 -8.72 -2.93 -17.90
C CYS A 463 -9.33 -4.15 -18.60
N ALA A 464 -8.56 -5.23 -18.82
CA ALA A 464 -9.07 -6.48 -19.38
C ALA A 464 -10.15 -7.10 -18.51
N GLU A 465 -9.85 -7.26 -17.22
CA GLU A 465 -10.78 -7.83 -16.27
C GLU A 465 -12.04 -6.98 -16.12
N LYS A 466 -11.88 -5.67 -15.90
CA LYS A 466 -13.03 -4.78 -15.70
C LYS A 466 -13.86 -4.59 -16.97
N ALA A 467 -13.26 -4.62 -18.16
CA ALA A 467 -14.01 -4.60 -19.41
C ALA A 467 -14.89 -5.86 -19.57
N ILE A 468 -14.35 -7.04 -19.24
CA ILE A 468 -15.11 -8.30 -19.28
C ILE A 468 -16.25 -8.25 -18.26
N LEU A 469 -15.97 -7.77 -17.04
CA LEU A 469 -16.97 -7.63 -15.98
C LEU A 469 -18.08 -6.63 -16.37
N SER A 470 -17.73 -5.47 -16.93
CA SER A 470 -18.71 -4.49 -17.39
C SER A 470 -19.57 -5.04 -18.53
N CYS A 471 -18.99 -5.85 -19.42
CA CYS A 471 -19.74 -6.56 -20.46
C CYS A 471 -20.73 -7.58 -19.85
N TRP A 472 -20.28 -8.35 -18.86
CA TRP A 472 -21.11 -9.29 -18.13
C TRP A 472 -22.28 -8.61 -17.40
N LEU A 473 -22.02 -7.49 -16.71
CA LEU A 473 -23.07 -6.72 -16.03
C LEU A 473 -24.08 -6.11 -17.00
N THR A 474 -23.62 -5.68 -18.17
CA THR A 474 -24.50 -5.24 -19.26
C THR A 474 -25.39 -6.39 -19.73
N PHE A 475 -24.83 -7.59 -19.88
CA PHE A 475 -25.61 -8.78 -20.25
C PHE A 475 -26.64 -9.14 -19.18
N GLN A 476 -26.24 -9.13 -17.90
CA GLN A 476 -27.13 -9.43 -16.78
C GLN A 476 -28.27 -8.41 -16.64
N SER A 477 -27.98 -7.12 -16.83
CA SER A 477 -29.01 -6.06 -16.76
C SER A 477 -30.09 -6.21 -17.85
N PHE A 478 -29.77 -6.88 -18.97
CA PHE A 478 -30.73 -7.20 -20.03
C PHE A 478 -31.45 -8.53 -19.85
N THR A 479 -30.81 -9.55 -19.26
CA THR A 479 -31.29 -10.94 -19.32
C THR A 479 -31.85 -11.48 -18.02
N HIS A 480 -31.48 -10.92 -16.86
CA HIS A 480 -31.88 -11.46 -15.57
C HIS A 480 -33.37 -11.22 -15.28
N GLN A 481 -34.04 -12.23 -14.71
CA GLN A 481 -35.49 -12.21 -14.46
C GLN A 481 -35.89 -11.12 -13.46
N ASP A 482 -35.06 -10.84 -12.46
CA ASP A 482 -35.32 -9.79 -11.47
C ASP A 482 -35.29 -8.37 -12.06
N TYR A 483 -34.44 -8.10 -13.06
CA TYR A 483 -34.47 -6.83 -13.82
C TYR A 483 -35.61 -6.78 -14.83
N ALA A 484 -36.10 -7.93 -15.28
CA ALA A 484 -37.27 -8.01 -16.14
C ALA A 484 -38.58 -7.78 -15.36
N ASN A 485 -38.59 -8.02 -14.06
CA ASN A 485 -39.77 -7.91 -13.21
C ASN A 485 -40.05 -6.45 -12.82
N GLU A 486 -41.06 -5.87 -13.46
CA GLU A 486 -41.51 -4.48 -13.25
C GLU A 486 -41.99 -4.19 -11.81
N ARG A 487 -42.26 -5.22 -11.02
CA ARG A 487 -42.64 -5.08 -9.60
C ARG A 487 -41.45 -4.78 -8.68
N VAL A 488 -40.24 -5.14 -9.12
CA VAL A 488 -39.02 -5.03 -8.33
C VAL A 488 -38.12 -3.92 -8.88
N PHE A 489 -38.08 -3.71 -10.20
CA PHE A 489 -37.22 -2.72 -10.85
C PHE A 489 -37.97 -1.83 -11.86
N ASP A 490 -37.77 -0.51 -11.78
CA ASP A 490 -38.34 0.43 -12.75
C ASP A 490 -37.66 0.28 -14.13
N LYS A 491 -38.48 0.28 -15.19
CA LYS A 491 -38.01 0.17 -16.59
C LYS A 491 -36.96 1.22 -16.93
N ARG A 492 -37.13 2.45 -16.44
CA ARG A 492 -36.20 3.56 -16.70
C ARG A 492 -34.82 3.30 -16.09
N SER A 493 -34.81 2.74 -14.89
CA SER A 493 -33.58 2.38 -14.18
C SER A 493 -32.82 1.26 -14.90
N ARG A 494 -33.53 0.23 -15.39
CA ARG A 494 -32.92 -0.86 -16.17
C ARG A 494 -32.21 -0.37 -17.43
N TYR A 495 -32.87 0.46 -18.24
CA TYR A 495 -32.27 1.00 -19.46
C TYR A 495 -31.09 1.94 -19.14
N GLY A 496 -31.25 2.77 -18.10
CA GLY A 496 -30.19 3.66 -17.65
C GLY A 496 -28.92 2.93 -17.21
N GLN A 497 -29.05 1.91 -16.35
CA GLN A 497 -27.93 1.07 -15.92
C GLN A 497 -27.23 0.37 -17.08
N SER A 498 -28.02 -0.20 -18.01
CA SER A 498 -27.46 -0.91 -19.17
C SER A 498 -26.64 0.03 -20.07
N ILE A 499 -27.11 1.27 -20.26
CA ILE A 499 -26.37 2.30 -21.02
C ILE A 499 -25.10 2.70 -20.27
N LEU A 500 -25.16 2.90 -18.94
CA LEU A 500 -24.01 3.29 -18.13
C LEU A 500 -22.92 2.20 -18.14
N PHE A 501 -23.26 0.93 -17.93
CA PHE A 501 -22.32 -0.18 -18.03
C PHE A 501 -21.79 -0.37 -19.45
N GLY A 502 -22.60 -0.11 -20.47
CA GLY A 502 -22.17 -0.10 -21.88
C GLY A 502 -21.11 0.97 -22.16
N ILE A 503 -21.33 2.22 -21.74
CA ILE A 503 -20.37 3.32 -21.90
C ILE A 503 -19.09 3.01 -21.11
N GLN A 504 -19.21 2.49 -19.89
CA GLN A 504 -18.07 2.06 -19.09
C GLN A 504 -17.22 1.00 -19.82
N THR A 505 -17.87 -0.01 -20.43
CA THR A 505 -17.20 -1.05 -21.20
C THR A 505 -16.40 -0.47 -22.37
N ILE A 506 -16.99 0.49 -23.10
CA ILE A 506 -16.31 1.17 -24.23
C ILE A 506 -15.05 1.89 -23.75
N ILE A 507 -15.13 2.67 -22.67
CA ILE A 507 -13.98 3.42 -22.13
C ILE A 507 -12.88 2.45 -21.68
N LEU A 508 -13.24 1.39 -20.95
CA LEU A 508 -12.27 0.38 -20.47
C LEU A 508 -11.63 -0.40 -21.63
N PHE A 509 -12.39 -0.69 -22.69
CA PHE A 509 -11.86 -1.35 -23.89
C PHE A 509 -10.81 -0.48 -24.62
N PHE A 510 -11.06 0.83 -24.77
CA PHE A 510 -10.06 1.71 -25.37
C PHE A 510 -8.84 1.95 -24.45
N ALA A 511 -9.06 1.99 -23.13
CA ALA A 511 -7.96 2.00 -22.16
C ALA A 511 -7.10 0.74 -22.26
N LEU A 512 -7.72 -0.44 -22.45
CA LEU A 512 -7.05 -1.72 -22.69
C LEU A 512 -6.17 -1.67 -23.93
N ILE A 513 -6.69 -1.18 -25.07
CA ILE A 513 -5.90 -1.03 -26.31
C ILE A 513 -4.70 -0.09 -26.08
N THR A 514 -4.92 1.01 -25.36
CA THR A 514 -3.86 1.96 -24.99
C THR A 514 -2.77 1.27 -24.16
N SER A 515 -3.15 0.42 -23.21
CA SER A 515 -2.23 -0.38 -22.41
C SER A 515 -1.47 -1.44 -23.20
N ILE A 516 -2.13 -2.16 -24.13
CA ILE A 516 -1.45 -3.09 -25.05
C ILE A 516 -0.35 -2.37 -25.83
N TYR A 517 -0.68 -1.20 -26.40
CA TYR A 517 0.29 -0.39 -27.13
C TYR A 517 1.47 0.05 -26.25
N GLY A 518 1.19 0.45 -25.00
CA GLY A 518 2.21 0.80 -24.02
C GLY A 518 3.15 -0.36 -23.69
N VAL A 519 2.60 -1.54 -23.38
CA VAL A 519 3.36 -2.77 -23.10
C VAL A 519 4.26 -3.13 -24.29
N PHE A 520 3.74 -3.07 -25.51
CA PHE A 520 4.52 -3.35 -26.72
C PHE A 520 5.68 -2.36 -26.92
N VAL A 521 5.44 -1.06 -26.76
CA VAL A 521 6.48 -0.03 -26.90
C VAL A 521 7.58 -0.20 -25.86
N PHE A 522 7.23 -0.30 -24.57
CA PHE A 522 8.22 -0.39 -23.50
C PHE A 522 8.88 -1.77 -23.41
N GLY A 523 8.16 -2.85 -23.74
CA GLY A 523 8.71 -4.20 -23.84
C GLY A 523 9.79 -4.32 -24.91
N ASN A 524 9.57 -3.73 -26.08
CA ASN A 524 10.58 -3.66 -27.13
C ASN A 524 11.81 -2.84 -26.72
N LEU A 525 11.62 -1.78 -25.94
CA LEU A 525 12.73 -0.98 -25.40
C LEU A 525 13.53 -1.75 -24.33
N LEU A 526 12.86 -2.53 -23.50
CA LEU A 526 13.48 -3.41 -22.51
C LEU A 526 14.28 -4.53 -23.17
N GLY A 527 13.72 -5.19 -24.19
CA GLY A 527 14.39 -6.27 -24.93
C GLY A 527 15.69 -5.83 -25.61
N LYS A 528 15.80 -4.55 -26.00
CA LYS A 528 17.02 -3.95 -26.58
C LYS A 528 18.10 -3.63 -25.54
N GLN A 529 17.80 -3.63 -24.24
CA GLN A 529 18.82 -3.41 -23.22
C GLN A 529 19.59 -4.71 -22.96
N LYS A 530 20.93 -4.68 -23.10
CA LYS A 530 21.80 -5.83 -22.81
C LYS A 530 21.45 -6.41 -21.43
N LYS A 531 21.05 -7.68 -21.40
CA LYS A 531 20.88 -8.47 -20.17
C LYS A 531 22.25 -8.71 -19.57
N ASN A 532 22.60 -8.00 -18.50
CA ASN A 532 23.63 -8.50 -17.62
C ASN A 532 23.02 -9.69 -16.88
N GLU A 533 23.56 -10.89 -17.09
CA GLU A 533 23.17 -12.10 -16.36
C GLU A 533 23.35 -11.85 -14.86
N ARG A 534 22.26 -11.52 -14.18
CA ARG A 534 22.21 -11.55 -12.72
C ARG A 534 21.67 -12.92 -12.34
N LYS A 535 22.41 -13.66 -11.52
CA LYS A 535 21.88 -14.86 -10.87
C LYS A 535 20.71 -14.41 -9.99
N TYR A 536 19.50 -14.81 -10.36
CA TYR A 536 18.30 -14.51 -9.57
C TYR A 536 18.39 -15.25 -8.24
N GLY A 537 18.18 -14.53 -7.13
CA GLY A 537 18.20 -15.10 -5.79
C GLY A 537 16.93 -15.92 -5.51
N VAL A 538 17.04 -16.93 -4.64
CA VAL A 538 15.93 -17.80 -4.19
C VAL A 538 14.69 -17.00 -3.75
N LEU A 539 14.89 -15.84 -3.13
CA LEU A 539 13.80 -14.94 -2.71
C LEU A 539 12.91 -14.50 -3.88
N HIS A 540 13.48 -14.18 -5.04
CA HIS A 540 12.71 -13.77 -6.21
C HIS A 540 11.84 -14.91 -6.74
N PHE A 541 12.39 -16.13 -6.78
CA PHE A 541 11.63 -17.31 -7.17
C PHE A 541 10.46 -17.58 -6.21
N CYS A 542 10.69 -17.49 -4.89
CA CYS A 542 9.63 -17.66 -3.90
C CYS A 542 8.52 -16.59 -4.02
N CYS A 543 8.88 -15.32 -4.28
CA CYS A 543 7.91 -14.25 -4.49
C CYS A 543 7.09 -14.44 -5.79
N SER A 544 7.71 -14.95 -6.85
CA SER A 544 7.02 -15.27 -8.10
C SER A 544 6.06 -16.43 -7.92
N LEU A 545 6.52 -17.52 -7.26
CA LEU A 545 5.67 -18.67 -6.96
C LEU A 545 4.49 -18.29 -6.04
N SER A 546 4.69 -17.39 -5.07
CA SER A 546 3.61 -16.93 -4.20
C SER A 546 2.58 -16.07 -4.95
N ALA A 547 3.00 -15.23 -5.90
CA ALA A 547 2.11 -14.48 -6.77
C ALA A 547 1.27 -15.41 -7.67
N LEU A 548 1.90 -16.47 -8.21
CA LEU A 548 1.22 -17.51 -8.98
C LEU A 548 0.17 -18.26 -8.14
N PHE A 549 0.54 -18.69 -6.93
CA PHE A 549 -0.36 -19.40 -6.02
C PHE A 549 -1.56 -18.52 -5.64
N TYR A 550 -1.32 -17.24 -5.35
CA TYR A 550 -2.37 -16.25 -5.10
C TYR A 550 -3.32 -16.14 -6.31
N ALA A 551 -2.76 -15.98 -7.52
CA ALA A 551 -3.53 -15.89 -8.75
C ALA A 551 -4.45 -17.10 -8.96
N PHE A 552 -3.90 -18.32 -8.87
CA PHE A 552 -4.68 -19.54 -9.05
C PHE A 552 -5.75 -19.72 -7.98
N THR A 553 -5.45 -19.40 -6.73
CA THR A 553 -6.41 -19.55 -5.64
C THR A 553 -7.59 -18.60 -5.83
N ILE A 554 -7.33 -17.34 -6.18
CA ILE A 554 -8.38 -16.34 -6.40
C ILE A 554 -9.19 -16.66 -7.66
N ILE A 555 -8.55 -16.91 -8.81
CA ILE A 555 -9.26 -17.28 -10.06
C ILE A 555 -10.09 -18.55 -9.84
N GLY A 556 -9.51 -19.57 -9.20
CA GLY A 556 -10.21 -20.81 -8.90
C GLY A 556 -11.44 -20.60 -8.00
N SER A 557 -11.31 -19.75 -6.97
CA SER A 557 -12.44 -19.39 -6.12
C SER A 557 -13.51 -18.61 -6.88
N GLU A 558 -13.12 -17.65 -7.73
CA GLU A 558 -14.05 -16.84 -8.55
C GLU A 558 -14.86 -17.72 -9.51
N VAL A 559 -14.19 -18.63 -10.23
CA VAL A 559 -14.85 -19.56 -11.15
C VAL A 559 -15.82 -20.47 -10.39
N PHE A 560 -15.40 -21.00 -9.24
CA PHE A 560 -16.25 -21.87 -8.42
C PHE A 560 -17.51 -21.13 -7.92
N PHE A 561 -17.36 -19.90 -7.41
CA PHE A 561 -18.48 -19.10 -6.95
C PHE A 561 -19.43 -18.71 -8.09
N GLU A 562 -18.92 -18.38 -9.28
CA GLU A 562 -19.78 -18.06 -10.43
C GLU A 562 -20.53 -19.29 -10.95
N VAL A 563 -19.89 -20.47 -11.00
CA VAL A 563 -20.56 -21.71 -11.40
C VAL A 563 -21.68 -22.07 -10.42
N ASP A 564 -21.44 -21.93 -9.12
CA ASP A 564 -22.43 -22.19 -8.08
C ASP A 564 -23.62 -21.21 -8.20
N LYS A 565 -23.35 -19.92 -8.40
CA LYS A 565 -24.40 -18.91 -8.63
C LYS A 565 -25.27 -19.22 -9.84
N TRP A 566 -24.66 -19.62 -10.96
CA TRP A 566 -25.39 -20.05 -12.15
C TRP A 566 -26.26 -21.28 -11.90
N TYR A 567 -25.79 -22.19 -11.05
CA TYR A 567 -26.54 -23.39 -10.67
C TYR A 567 -27.78 -23.07 -9.81
N TRP A 568 -27.70 -22.09 -8.91
CA TRP A 568 -28.79 -21.70 -8.01
C TRP A 568 -29.71 -20.59 -8.54
N GLY A 569 -29.34 -19.93 -9.64
CA GLY A 569 -30.17 -18.89 -10.27
C GLY A 569 -30.29 -17.60 -9.45
N GLU A 570 -29.32 -17.29 -8.58
CA GLU A 570 -29.32 -16.09 -7.74
C GLU A 570 -28.81 -14.84 -8.51
N ALA A 571 -29.50 -13.70 -8.34
CA ALA A 571 -29.10 -12.42 -8.92
C ALA A 571 -27.84 -11.83 -8.25
N VAL A 572 -26.92 -11.33 -9.08
CA VAL A 572 -25.53 -11.02 -8.68
C VAL A 572 -25.31 -9.62 -8.07
N LEU A 573 -26.28 -8.69 -8.07
CA LEU A 573 -25.94 -7.28 -7.82
C LEU A 573 -25.74 -6.86 -6.36
N GLU A 574 -26.14 -7.65 -5.36
CA GLU A 574 -25.87 -7.27 -3.96
C GLU A 574 -24.43 -7.51 -3.51
N GLN A 575 -23.60 -8.20 -4.31
CA GLN A 575 -22.20 -8.44 -3.98
C GLN A 575 -21.29 -8.26 -5.20
N SER A 576 -21.06 -7.01 -5.63
CA SER A 576 -20.01 -6.65 -6.60
C SER A 576 -18.59 -6.79 -6.01
N GLN A 577 -18.27 -7.94 -5.41
CA GLN A 577 -16.91 -8.31 -5.02
C GLN A 577 -15.93 -8.26 -6.21
N TYR A 578 -16.46 -8.26 -7.44
CA TYR A 578 -15.70 -8.26 -8.68
C TYR A 578 -15.12 -6.92 -9.13
N TYR A 579 -15.53 -5.76 -8.57
CA TYR A 579 -14.84 -4.49 -8.86
C TYR A 579 -13.60 -4.24 -8.01
N ARG A 580 -13.27 -5.16 -7.10
CA ARG A 580 -12.18 -4.99 -6.16
C ARG A 580 -10.79 -5.02 -6.81
N LEU A 581 -9.86 -4.28 -6.21
CA LEU A 581 -8.42 -4.29 -6.47
C LEU A 581 -7.81 -5.56 -5.85
N GLY A 582 -7.16 -6.40 -6.66
CA GLY A 582 -6.50 -7.63 -6.18
C GLY A 582 -7.12 -8.94 -6.66
N ASN A 583 -7.81 -8.93 -7.81
CA ASN A 583 -8.34 -10.14 -8.41
C ASN A 583 -7.24 -10.98 -9.07
N GLY A 584 -7.51 -12.25 -9.32
CA GLY A 584 -6.46 -13.21 -9.63
C GLY A 584 -5.73 -12.97 -10.95
N LEU A 585 -6.34 -12.26 -11.91
CA LEU A 585 -5.70 -11.87 -13.18
C LEU A 585 -4.53 -10.89 -12.97
N LEU A 586 -4.65 -10.01 -11.96
CA LEU A 586 -3.56 -9.12 -11.53
C LEU A 586 -2.38 -9.93 -10.97
N GLY A 587 -2.66 -10.96 -10.18
CA GLY A 587 -1.64 -11.86 -9.64
C GLY A 587 -0.87 -12.59 -10.75
N LEU A 588 -1.58 -13.04 -11.79
CA LEU A 588 -0.98 -13.69 -12.97
C LEU A 588 -0.11 -12.71 -13.76
N ALA A 589 -0.57 -11.47 -13.96
CA ALA A 589 0.22 -10.43 -14.60
C ALA A 589 1.51 -10.13 -13.81
N VAL A 590 1.43 -10.07 -12.48
CA VAL A 590 2.61 -9.89 -11.62
C VAL A 590 3.58 -11.06 -11.78
N PHE A 591 3.10 -12.30 -11.82
CA PHE A 591 3.93 -13.49 -12.06
C PHE A 591 4.65 -13.42 -13.41
N VAL A 592 3.97 -13.02 -14.49
CA VAL A 592 4.57 -12.92 -15.84
C VAL A 592 5.63 -11.81 -15.92
N ILE A 593 5.45 -10.73 -15.16
CA ILE A 593 6.39 -9.60 -15.11
C ILE A 593 7.64 -9.92 -14.30
N GLN A 594 7.49 -10.64 -13.17
CA GLN A 594 8.57 -11.02 -12.26
C GLN A 594 9.50 -12.06 -12.89
#